data_AF-A0A7X7L3W8-F1
#
_entry.id   AF-A0A7X7L3W8-F1
#
_cell.length_a   1.000
_cell.length_b   1.000
_cell.length_c   1.000
_cell.angle_alpha   90.00
_cell.angle_beta   90.00
_cell.angle_gamma   90.00
#
_symmetry.space_group_name_H-M   'P 1'
#
loop_
_entity.id
_entity.type
_entity.pdbx_description
1 polymer ?
#
loop_
_entity_poly.entity_id
_entity_poly.type
_entity_poly.pdbx_seq_one_letter_code
_entity_poly.pdbx_strand_id
1 'polypeptide(L)'
;MNVKASSSSVSSLTLVHGVLLCLLSAFTAELLFQYFLEQMSLTSTFGRFFSVVITLYVIHRFALTSLRRYKPKLKDLILLHLMLVGTLLLAALIRFVALALSDYMDGWHIGKGLSPVSFHFMIPFATGAFILQSVLGHHFGLIFTISLTTLVSVYSPGHAVFVPLVLATNLVACLSLERLRSRSTYIRAGFYVGLTTLPFALASCLIADQYGTLDVALRLSGALVSGVLCCFIAAGLTPIVEFVGGYVTDIRLIEMATLDHPLL
;
A
#
# COMPACT_ATOMS: atom_id res chain seq x y z
N MET A 1 35.42 -13.97 -23.51
CA MET A 1 34.10 -14.30 -24.08
C MET A 1 33.37 -15.25 -23.13
N ASN A 2 32.82 -14.75 -22.00
CA ASN A 2 31.95 -15.57 -21.12
C ASN A 2 31.11 -14.78 -20.08
N VAL A 3 30.88 -13.47 -20.26
CA VAL A 3 30.13 -12.65 -19.27
C VAL A 3 28.60 -12.72 -19.51
N LYS A 4 28.14 -13.22 -20.66
CA LYS A 4 26.72 -13.22 -21.04
C LYS A 4 25.92 -14.42 -20.48
N ALA A 5 26.59 -15.48 -20.04
CA ALA A 5 25.94 -16.70 -19.53
C ALA A 5 25.58 -16.61 -18.04
N SER A 6 26.28 -15.81 -17.23
CA SER A 6 25.95 -15.62 -15.81
C SER A 6 24.85 -14.59 -15.57
N SER A 7 24.63 -13.65 -16.50
CA SER A 7 23.58 -12.64 -16.37
C SER A 7 22.18 -13.15 -16.77
N SER A 8 22.09 -14.20 -17.60
CA SER A 8 20.83 -14.80 -18.05
C SER A 8 20.20 -15.74 -17.01
N SER A 9 21.01 -16.45 -16.22
CA SER A 9 20.50 -17.34 -15.17
C SER A 9 19.93 -16.55 -13.98
N VAL A 10 20.61 -15.48 -13.57
CA VAL A 10 20.15 -14.60 -12.47
C VAL A 10 18.82 -13.92 -12.80
N SER A 11 18.61 -13.49 -14.05
CA SER A 11 17.32 -12.90 -14.45
C SER A 11 16.18 -13.92 -14.49
N SER A 12 16.46 -15.15 -14.90
CA SER A 12 15.47 -16.24 -14.93
C SER A 12 15.00 -16.62 -13.52
N LEU A 13 15.92 -16.68 -12.55
CA LEU A 13 15.60 -17.04 -11.17
C LEU A 13 14.77 -15.94 -10.48
N THR A 14 15.12 -14.67 -10.67
CA THR A 14 14.32 -13.54 -10.15
C THR A 14 12.92 -13.52 -10.74
N LEU A 15 12.77 -13.87 -12.02
CA LEU A 15 11.46 -13.97 -12.67
C LEU A 15 10.59 -15.07 -12.04
N VAL A 16 11.16 -16.25 -11.77
CA VAL A 16 10.44 -17.38 -11.13
C VAL A 16 9.97 -16.98 -9.73
N HIS A 17 10.84 -16.39 -8.91
CA HIS A 17 10.46 -15.90 -7.58
C HIS A 17 9.38 -14.81 -7.66
N GLY A 18 9.49 -13.90 -8.64
CA GLY A 18 8.46 -12.89 -8.91
C GLY A 18 7.10 -13.51 -9.20
N VAL A 19 7.04 -14.51 -10.08
CA VAL A 19 5.79 -15.23 -10.40
C VAL A 19 5.18 -15.88 -9.16
N LEU A 20 5.99 -16.59 -8.36
CA LEU A 20 5.51 -17.22 -7.12
C LEU A 20 4.92 -16.20 -6.15
N LEU A 21 5.56 -15.05 -5.99
CA LEU A 21 5.07 -13.98 -5.12
C LEU A 21 3.83 -13.29 -5.67
N CYS A 22 3.68 -13.18 -7.00
CA CYS A 22 2.44 -12.70 -7.64
C CYS A 22 1.26 -13.65 -7.38
N LEU A 23 1.48 -14.96 -7.50
CA LEU A 23 0.48 -15.99 -7.18
C LEU A 23 0.07 -15.91 -5.71
N LEU A 24 1.05 -15.81 -4.81
CA LEU A 24 0.81 -15.68 -3.38
C LEU A 24 0.00 -14.40 -3.07
N SER A 25 0.34 -13.27 -3.69
CA SER A 25 -0.37 -12.00 -3.43
C SER A 25 -1.81 -12.06 -3.92
N ALA A 26 -2.05 -12.66 -5.09
CA ALA A 26 -3.39 -12.83 -5.61
C ALA A 26 -4.23 -13.76 -4.72
N PHE A 27 -3.63 -14.86 -4.26
CA PHE A 27 -4.28 -15.81 -3.35
C PHE A 27 -4.64 -15.16 -2.01
N THR A 28 -3.69 -14.44 -1.39
CA THR A 28 -3.95 -13.73 -0.13
C THR A 28 -5.03 -12.66 -0.29
N ALA A 29 -5.05 -11.93 -1.41
CA ALA A 29 -6.07 -10.92 -1.66
C ALA A 29 -7.46 -11.56 -1.80
N GLU A 30 -7.58 -12.68 -2.52
CA GLU A 30 -8.86 -13.39 -2.62
C GLU A 30 -9.31 -13.89 -1.24
N LEU A 31 -8.41 -14.49 -0.45
CA LEU A 31 -8.72 -14.98 0.89
C LEU A 31 -9.19 -13.86 1.83
N LEU A 32 -8.53 -12.70 1.79
CA LEU A 32 -8.87 -11.56 2.63
C LEU A 32 -10.16 -10.86 2.19
N PHE A 33 -10.41 -10.74 0.88
CA PHE A 33 -11.48 -9.90 0.35
C PHE A 33 -12.74 -10.65 -0.09
N GLN A 34 -12.71 -11.98 -0.21
CA GLN A 34 -13.87 -12.76 -0.64
C GLN A 34 -15.14 -12.41 0.16
N TYR A 35 -15.05 -12.32 1.48
CA TYR A 35 -16.21 -12.04 2.35
C TYR A 35 -16.82 -10.64 2.17
N PHE A 36 -16.10 -9.71 1.53
CA PHE A 36 -16.57 -8.34 1.30
C PHE A 36 -17.19 -8.14 -0.11
N LEU A 37 -17.21 -9.17 -0.95
CA LEU A 37 -17.68 -9.08 -2.33
C LEU A 37 -19.09 -9.67 -2.46
N GLU A 38 -19.98 -8.93 -3.13
CA GLU A 38 -21.38 -9.34 -3.33
C GLU A 38 -21.53 -10.59 -4.20
N GLN A 39 -20.62 -10.81 -5.16
CA GLN A 39 -20.65 -11.95 -6.08
C GLN A 39 -19.64 -13.02 -5.67
N MET A 40 -20.14 -14.07 -5.01
CA MET A 40 -19.35 -15.23 -4.54
C MET A 40 -19.40 -16.43 -5.51
N SER A 41 -19.39 -16.18 -6.83
CA SER A 41 -19.33 -17.28 -7.80
C SER A 41 -17.90 -17.75 -8.04
N LEU A 42 -17.70 -19.06 -8.24
CA LEU A 42 -16.39 -19.62 -8.57
C LEU A 42 -15.79 -18.97 -9.83
N THR A 43 -16.63 -18.65 -10.82
CA THR A 43 -16.21 -17.96 -12.05
C THR A 43 -15.67 -16.57 -11.76
N SER A 44 -16.33 -15.80 -10.90
CA SER A 44 -15.86 -14.46 -10.49
C SER A 44 -14.55 -14.53 -9.69
N THR A 45 -14.39 -15.52 -8.80
CA THR A 45 -13.15 -15.75 -8.04
C THR A 45 -11.99 -16.08 -8.97
N PHE A 46 -12.15 -17.02 -9.90
CA PHE A 46 -11.10 -17.32 -10.88
C PHE A 46 -10.79 -16.10 -11.76
N GLY A 47 -11.81 -15.34 -12.18
CA GLY A 47 -11.61 -14.12 -12.96
C GLY A 47 -10.78 -13.06 -12.23
N ARG A 48 -11.08 -12.78 -10.96
CA ARG A 48 -10.30 -11.85 -10.12
C ARG A 48 -8.88 -12.37 -9.90
N PHE A 49 -8.74 -13.65 -9.54
CA PHE A 49 -7.44 -14.25 -9.29
C PHE A 49 -6.52 -14.16 -10.51
N PHE A 50 -6.97 -14.64 -11.68
CA PHE A 50 -6.15 -14.61 -12.89
C PHE A 50 -5.89 -13.19 -13.39
N SER A 51 -6.86 -12.27 -13.31
CA SER A 51 -6.64 -10.87 -13.73
C SER A 51 -5.55 -10.19 -12.90
N VAL A 52 -5.53 -10.42 -11.58
CA VAL A 52 -4.49 -9.91 -10.68
C VAL A 52 -3.14 -10.58 -10.97
N VAL A 53 -3.08 -11.90 -11.09
CA VAL A 53 -1.83 -12.62 -11.38
C VAL A 53 -1.19 -12.13 -12.68
N ILE A 54 -1.99 -12.03 -13.76
CA ILE A 54 -1.51 -11.57 -15.06
C ILE A 54 -0.98 -10.14 -14.96
N THR A 55 -1.73 -9.24 -14.32
CA THR A 55 -1.35 -7.83 -14.23
C THR A 55 -0.09 -7.63 -13.37
N LEU A 56 0.00 -8.29 -12.21
CA LEU A 56 1.18 -8.22 -11.35
C LEU A 56 2.42 -8.83 -12.03
N TYR A 57 2.24 -9.93 -12.78
CA TYR A 57 3.32 -10.51 -13.58
C TYR A 57 3.82 -9.54 -14.64
N VAL A 58 2.91 -8.88 -15.38
CA VAL A 58 3.27 -7.88 -16.40
C VAL A 58 3.98 -6.69 -15.77
N ILE A 59 3.51 -6.17 -14.63
CA ILE A 59 4.17 -5.09 -13.88
C ILE A 59 5.59 -5.49 -13.49
N HIS A 60 5.76 -6.68 -12.89
CA HIS A 60 7.07 -7.16 -12.45
C HIS A 60 8.03 -7.36 -13.63
N ARG A 61 7.55 -7.97 -14.73
CA ARG A 61 8.34 -8.16 -15.95
C ARG A 61 8.75 -6.82 -16.57
N PHE A 62 7.81 -5.88 -16.69
CA PHE A 62 8.08 -4.53 -17.18
C PHE A 62 9.12 -3.82 -16.31
N ALA A 63 9.03 -3.95 -14.98
CA ALA A 63 9.99 -3.36 -14.07
C ALA A 63 11.40 -3.93 -14.29
N LEU A 64 11.55 -5.26 -14.44
CA LEU A 64 12.83 -5.91 -14.70
C LEU A 64 13.45 -5.49 -16.05
N THR A 65 12.63 -5.24 -17.07
CA THR A 65 13.12 -4.87 -18.42
C THR A 65 13.39 -3.39 -18.58
N SER A 66 12.52 -2.54 -18.02
CA SER A 66 12.46 -1.12 -18.34
C SER A 66 13.18 -0.25 -17.31
N LEU A 67 13.17 -0.64 -16.03
CA LEU A 67 13.75 0.16 -14.95
C LEU A 67 15.20 -0.26 -14.69
N ARG A 68 16.16 0.49 -15.23
CA ARG A 68 17.61 0.18 -15.15
C ARG A 68 18.15 -0.07 -13.73
N ARG A 69 17.57 0.59 -12.73
CA ARG A 69 17.98 0.48 -11.31
C ARG A 69 17.15 -0.53 -10.51
N TYR A 70 16.10 -1.10 -11.09
CA TYR A 70 15.32 -2.16 -10.44
C TYR A 70 16.01 -3.51 -10.64
N LYS A 71 16.83 -3.90 -9.67
CA LYS A 71 17.57 -5.18 -9.66
C LYS A 71 17.30 -5.91 -8.35
N PRO A 72 16.07 -6.41 -8.15
CA PRO A 72 15.66 -6.95 -6.87
C PRO A 72 16.39 -8.26 -6.56
N LYS A 73 16.86 -8.39 -5.32
CA LYS A 73 17.24 -9.67 -4.73
C LYS A 73 16.00 -10.36 -4.17
N LEU A 74 16.09 -11.66 -3.86
CA LEU A 74 14.99 -12.41 -3.26
C LEU A 74 14.42 -11.72 -2.01
N LYS A 75 15.30 -11.23 -1.12
CA LYS A 75 14.87 -10.51 0.09
C LYS A 75 14.07 -9.23 -0.20
N ASP A 76 14.39 -8.53 -1.29
CA ASP A 76 13.70 -7.29 -1.69
C ASP A 76 12.31 -7.62 -2.25
N LEU A 77 12.18 -8.72 -2.99
CA LEU A 77 10.88 -9.20 -3.46
C LEU A 77 10.01 -9.70 -2.30
N ILE A 78 10.59 -10.41 -1.34
CA ILE A 78 9.89 -10.84 -0.12
C ILE A 78 9.38 -9.61 0.65
N LEU A 79 10.22 -8.57 0.82
CA LEU A 79 9.81 -7.33 1.49
C LEU A 79 8.67 -6.63 0.72
N LEU A 80 8.78 -6.51 -0.60
CA LEU A 80 7.72 -5.91 -1.43
C LEU A 80 6.40 -6.65 -1.27
N HIS A 81 6.44 -7.99 -1.33
CA HIS A 81 5.25 -8.82 -1.14
C HIS A 81 4.69 -8.71 0.29
N LEU A 82 5.54 -8.73 1.31
CA LEU A 82 5.13 -8.58 2.71
C LEU A 82 4.44 -7.24 2.95
N MET A 83 4.94 -6.15 2.34
CA MET A 83 4.30 -4.84 2.42
C MET A 83 2.95 -4.82 1.68
N LEU A 84 2.81 -5.54 0.56
CA LEU A 84 1.52 -5.67 -0.14
C LEU A 84 0.52 -6.39 0.76
N VAL A 85 0.87 -7.58 1.26
CA VAL A 85 0.00 -8.37 2.14
C VAL A 85 -0.34 -7.61 3.42
N GLY A 86 0.65 -6.96 4.05
CA GLY A 86 0.43 -6.16 5.24
C GLY A 86 -0.55 -5.00 5.00
N THR A 87 -0.43 -4.31 3.87
CA THR A 87 -1.36 -3.22 3.51
C THR A 87 -2.77 -3.76 3.21
N LEU A 88 -2.87 -4.90 2.52
CA LEU A 88 -4.16 -5.57 2.28
C LEU A 88 -4.81 -6.06 3.58
N LEU A 89 -4.02 -6.57 4.53
CA LEU A 89 -4.48 -7.01 5.83
C LEU A 89 -5.01 -5.83 6.66
N LEU A 90 -4.30 -4.71 6.69
CA LEU A 90 -4.77 -3.48 7.34
C LEU A 90 -6.08 -2.98 6.70
N ALA A 91 -6.16 -3.02 5.37
CA ALA A 91 -7.38 -2.67 4.65
C ALA A 91 -8.55 -3.60 5.04
N ALA A 92 -8.33 -4.92 5.03
CA ALA A 92 -9.34 -5.92 5.40
C ALA A 92 -9.79 -5.75 6.86
N LEU A 93 -8.87 -5.49 7.80
CA LEU A 93 -9.19 -5.23 9.20
C LEU A 93 -10.07 -3.99 9.36
N ILE A 94 -9.73 -2.89 8.70
CA ILE A 94 -10.52 -1.66 8.78
C ILE A 94 -11.90 -1.86 8.14
N ARG A 95 -12.00 -2.59 7.02
CA ARG A 95 -13.30 -2.93 6.43
C ARG A 95 -14.15 -3.81 7.34
N PHE A 96 -13.53 -4.79 8.01
CA PHE A 96 -14.21 -5.63 8.99
C PHE A 96 -14.77 -4.79 10.14
N VAL A 97 -13.95 -3.89 10.70
CA VAL A 97 -14.38 -2.96 11.76
C VAL A 97 -15.46 -2.00 11.25
N ALA A 98 -15.36 -1.54 9.99
CA ALA A 98 -16.33 -0.65 9.37
C ALA A 98 -17.72 -1.28 9.29
N LEU A 99 -17.81 -2.54 8.84
CA LEU A 99 -19.08 -3.27 8.82
C LEU A 99 -19.67 -3.41 10.23
N ALA A 100 -18.87 -3.87 11.19
CA ALA A 100 -19.33 -4.07 12.56
C ALA A 100 -19.80 -2.76 13.21
N LEU A 101 -19.11 -1.64 12.95
CA LEU A 101 -19.46 -0.35 13.54
C LEU A 101 -20.67 0.29 12.86
N SER A 102 -20.80 0.18 11.54
CA SER A 102 -22.00 0.61 10.81
C SER A 102 -23.25 -0.11 11.31
N ASP A 103 -23.21 -1.44 11.43
CA ASP A 103 -24.34 -2.24 11.92
C ASP A 103 -24.73 -1.87 13.36
N TYR A 104 -23.74 -1.65 14.23
CA TYR A 104 -23.98 -1.24 15.62
C TYR A 104 -24.62 0.16 15.72
N MET A 105 -24.16 1.10 14.89
CA MET A 105 -24.66 2.49 14.87
C MET A 105 -26.11 2.56 14.35
N ASP A 106 -26.42 1.81 13.29
CA ASP A 106 -27.78 1.70 12.75
C ASP A 106 -28.76 1.13 13.78
N GLY A 107 -28.37 0.09 14.54
CA GLY A 107 -29.19 -0.48 15.61
C GLY A 107 -29.55 0.49 16.74
N TRP A 108 -28.66 1.44 17.02
CA TRP A 108 -28.88 2.47 18.05
C TRP A 108 -29.51 3.77 17.50
N HIS A 109 -29.90 3.80 16.23
CA HIS A 109 -30.47 4.98 15.54
C HIS A 109 -29.55 6.22 15.56
N ILE A 110 -28.26 6.07 15.86
CA ILE A 110 -27.25 7.12 15.74
C ILE A 110 -26.66 7.01 14.33
N GLY A 111 -27.00 7.94 13.44
CA GLY A 111 -26.47 7.96 12.08
C GLY A 111 -27.19 7.01 11.12
N LYS A 112 -28.53 7.12 11.04
CA LYS A 112 -29.35 6.36 10.07
C LYS A 112 -28.74 6.42 8.66
N GLY A 113 -28.39 5.27 8.12
CA GLY A 113 -27.88 5.14 6.75
C GLY A 113 -26.38 5.40 6.61
N LEU A 114 -25.62 5.23 7.70
CA LEU A 114 -24.16 5.37 7.67
C LEU A 114 -23.52 4.30 6.79
N SER A 115 -22.89 4.72 5.70
CA SER A 115 -22.25 3.77 4.79
C SER A 115 -20.94 3.23 5.40
N PRO A 116 -20.69 1.90 5.40
CA PRO A 116 -19.40 1.32 5.81
C PRO A 116 -18.22 1.91 5.04
N VAL A 117 -18.48 2.37 3.82
CA VAL A 117 -17.51 3.03 2.93
C VAL A 117 -16.90 4.28 3.57
N SER A 118 -17.63 4.96 4.46
CA SER A 118 -17.14 6.18 5.12
C SER A 118 -15.88 5.90 5.96
N PHE A 119 -15.77 4.71 6.56
CA PHE A 119 -14.59 4.29 7.32
C PHE A 119 -13.42 3.85 6.44
N HIS A 120 -13.65 3.48 5.18
CA HIS A 120 -12.58 3.00 4.29
C HIS A 120 -11.55 4.11 3.97
N PHE A 121 -11.90 5.38 4.16
CA PHE A 121 -10.96 6.50 4.05
C PHE A 121 -9.91 6.54 5.16
N MET A 122 -10.08 5.76 6.23
CA MET A 122 -9.08 5.58 7.30
C MET A 122 -7.96 4.59 6.91
N ILE A 123 -8.14 3.83 5.82
CA ILE A 123 -7.20 2.79 5.43
C ILE A 123 -5.84 3.42 5.06
N PRO A 124 -4.74 3.04 5.74
CA PRO A 124 -3.43 3.66 5.52
C PRO A 124 -2.72 3.04 4.31
N PHE A 125 -3.30 3.19 3.11
CA PHE A 125 -2.82 2.57 1.88
C PHE A 125 -1.38 2.94 1.50
N ALA A 126 -0.87 4.08 1.95
CA ALA A 126 0.46 4.57 1.60
C ALA A 126 1.59 3.99 2.47
N THR A 127 1.25 3.20 3.51
CA THR A 127 2.24 2.67 4.47
C THR A 127 3.33 1.84 3.81
N GLY A 128 2.95 0.90 2.92
CA GLY A 128 3.93 0.07 2.23
C GLY A 128 4.84 0.87 1.28
N ALA A 129 4.30 1.90 0.62
CA ALA A 129 5.09 2.80 -0.20
C ALA A 129 6.12 3.58 0.63
N PHE A 130 5.76 4.05 1.84
CA PHE A 130 6.73 4.70 2.73
C PHE A 130 7.92 3.80 3.05
N ILE A 131 7.65 2.59 3.51
CA ILE A 131 8.69 1.66 3.96
C ILE A 131 9.56 1.23 2.77
N LEU A 132 8.95 0.88 1.63
CA LEU A 132 9.71 0.45 0.46
C LEU A 132 10.53 1.60 -0.15
N GLN A 133 9.97 2.81 -0.19
CA GLN A 133 10.70 4.00 -0.64
C GLN A 133 11.90 4.27 0.26
N SER A 134 11.74 4.21 1.59
CA SER A 134 12.82 4.51 2.54
C SER A 134 13.92 3.45 2.55
N VAL A 135 13.55 2.17 2.36
CA VAL A 135 14.48 1.03 2.49
C VAL A 135 15.12 0.64 1.16
N LEU A 136 14.35 0.62 0.07
CA LEU A 136 14.78 0.09 -1.23
C LEU A 136 14.83 1.17 -2.33
N GLY A 137 14.31 2.36 -2.06
CA GLY A 137 14.28 3.49 -2.98
C GLY A 137 13.05 3.53 -3.90
N HIS A 138 12.99 4.57 -4.72
CA HIS A 138 11.76 4.96 -5.42
C HIS A 138 11.24 3.98 -6.46
N HIS A 139 12.11 3.18 -7.08
CA HIS A 139 11.65 2.18 -8.04
C HIS A 139 10.77 1.11 -7.37
N PHE A 140 11.11 0.70 -6.15
CA PHE A 140 10.32 -0.29 -5.40
C PHE A 140 9.00 0.32 -4.89
N GLY A 141 9.04 1.56 -4.40
CA GLY A 141 7.83 2.31 -4.01
C GLY A 141 6.85 2.45 -5.17
N LEU A 142 7.32 2.78 -6.38
CA LEU A 142 6.49 2.86 -7.58
C LEU A 142 5.87 1.51 -7.97
N ILE A 143 6.65 0.43 -7.96
CA ILE A 143 6.15 -0.91 -8.31
C ILE A 143 5.09 -1.36 -7.30
N PHE A 144 5.33 -1.13 -6.01
CA PHE A 144 4.34 -1.37 -4.96
C PHE A 144 3.06 -0.57 -5.20
N THR A 145 3.20 0.72 -5.52
CA THR A 145 2.07 1.62 -5.78
C THR A 145 1.17 1.09 -6.89
N ILE A 146 1.75 0.72 -8.04
CA ILE A 146 0.99 0.22 -9.20
C ILE A 146 0.38 -1.15 -8.88
N SER A 147 1.11 -2.01 -8.16
CA SER A 147 0.64 -3.34 -7.75
C SER A 147 -0.56 -3.23 -6.78
N LEU A 148 -0.45 -2.38 -5.76
CA LEU A 148 -1.52 -2.14 -4.79
C LEU A 148 -2.74 -1.51 -5.45
N THR A 149 -2.54 -0.54 -6.35
CA THR A 149 -3.63 0.10 -7.10
C THR A 149 -4.40 -0.95 -7.93
N THR A 150 -3.69 -1.88 -8.57
CA THR A 150 -4.31 -3.00 -9.31
C THR A 150 -5.16 -3.88 -8.38
N LEU A 151 -4.62 -4.26 -7.23
CA LEU A 151 -5.32 -5.07 -6.24
C LEU A 151 -6.59 -4.35 -5.73
N VAL A 152 -6.48 -3.07 -5.37
CA VAL A 152 -7.62 -2.27 -4.91
C VAL A 152 -8.69 -2.13 -6.00
N SER A 153 -8.28 -1.96 -7.26
CA SER A 153 -9.21 -1.89 -8.40
C SER A 153 -10.05 -3.16 -8.57
N VAL A 154 -9.47 -4.34 -8.31
CA VAL A 154 -10.17 -5.63 -8.47
C VAL A 154 -11.01 -5.97 -7.25
N TYR A 155 -10.51 -5.70 -6.03
CA TYR A 155 -11.13 -6.08 -4.76
C TYR A 155 -11.93 -4.98 -4.08
N SER A 156 -12.18 -3.86 -4.78
CA SER A 156 -13.04 -2.77 -4.32
C SER A 156 -13.97 -2.30 -5.44
N PRO A 157 -14.77 -3.21 -6.04
CA PRO A 157 -15.68 -2.84 -7.12
C PRO A 157 -16.68 -1.78 -6.66
N GLY A 158 -17.17 -0.95 -7.58
CA GLY A 158 -18.17 0.10 -7.30
C GLY A 158 -17.65 1.38 -6.65
N HIS A 159 -16.37 1.44 -6.26
CA HIS A 159 -15.79 2.60 -5.56
C HIS A 159 -14.84 3.38 -6.48
N ALA A 160 -15.39 4.19 -7.38
CA ALA A 160 -14.63 4.90 -8.44
C ALA A 160 -13.47 5.76 -7.91
N VAL A 161 -13.58 6.27 -6.68
CA VAL A 161 -12.59 7.18 -6.07
C VAL A 161 -11.36 6.42 -5.51
N PHE A 162 -11.47 5.14 -5.17
CA PHE A 162 -10.39 4.44 -4.46
C PHE A 162 -9.16 4.19 -5.31
N VAL A 163 -9.33 3.89 -6.60
CA VAL A 163 -8.20 3.70 -7.52
C VAL A 163 -7.32 4.96 -7.61
N PRO A 164 -7.86 6.16 -7.94
CA PRO A 164 -7.04 7.36 -7.99
C PRO A 164 -6.57 7.82 -6.60
N LEU A 165 -7.33 7.58 -5.52
CA LEU A 165 -6.90 7.86 -4.15
C LEU A 165 -5.65 7.05 -3.78
N VAL A 166 -5.68 5.73 -3.98
CA VAL A 166 -4.56 4.84 -3.64
C VAL A 166 -3.33 5.18 -4.46
N LEU A 167 -3.50 5.41 -5.76
CA LEU A 167 -2.42 5.81 -6.64
C LEU A 167 -1.78 7.14 -6.18
N ALA A 168 -2.59 8.18 -5.99
CA ALA A 168 -2.10 9.52 -5.64
C ALA A 168 -1.41 9.54 -4.27
N THR A 169 -2.03 8.94 -3.25
CA THR A 169 -1.47 8.91 -1.88
C THR A 169 -0.15 8.16 -1.82
N ASN A 170 -0.01 7.05 -2.52
CA ASN A 170 1.22 6.28 -2.59
C ASN A 170 2.33 7.01 -3.38
N LEU A 171 2.00 7.71 -4.46
CA LEU A 171 2.95 8.56 -5.19
C LEU A 171 3.42 9.74 -4.33
N VAL A 172 2.51 10.42 -3.64
CA VAL A 172 2.85 11.48 -2.68
C VAL A 172 3.76 10.96 -1.58
N ALA A 173 3.52 9.74 -1.10
CA ALA A 173 4.39 9.09 -0.13
C ALA A 173 5.81 8.87 -0.68
N CYS A 174 5.93 8.37 -1.91
CA CYS A 174 7.22 8.17 -2.57
C CYS A 174 7.98 9.49 -2.75
N LEU A 175 7.29 10.54 -3.20
CA LEU A 175 7.88 11.89 -3.42
C LEU A 175 8.32 12.55 -2.11
N SER A 176 7.52 12.41 -1.05
CA SER A 176 7.77 13.06 0.24
C SER A 176 9.01 12.53 0.94
N LEU A 177 9.42 11.29 0.63
CA LEU A 177 10.56 10.59 1.22
C LEU A 177 11.80 10.55 0.33
N GLU A 178 11.81 11.21 -0.84
CA GLU A 178 12.96 11.23 -1.75
C GLU A 178 14.23 11.81 -1.09
N ARG A 179 14.06 12.70 -0.10
CA ARG A 179 15.17 13.30 0.68
C ARG A 179 14.98 13.02 2.16
N LEU A 180 15.01 11.75 2.54
CA LEU A 180 15.01 11.33 3.95
C LEU A 180 16.26 11.87 4.66
N ARG A 181 16.06 12.78 5.61
CA ARG A 181 17.17 13.38 6.39
C ARG A 181 16.94 13.34 7.90
N SER A 182 15.73 13.03 8.33
CA SER A 182 15.35 13.05 9.75
C SER A 182 14.10 12.20 10.02
N ARG A 183 13.89 11.79 11.27
CA ARG A 183 12.65 11.13 11.71
C ARG A 183 11.40 12.01 11.52
N SER A 184 11.55 13.34 11.61
CA SER A 184 10.46 14.29 11.33
C SER A 184 9.99 14.28 9.87
N THR A 185 10.77 13.71 8.95
CA THR A 185 10.39 13.54 7.53
C THR A 185 9.17 12.63 7.40
N TYR A 186 9.06 11.56 8.23
CA TYR A 186 7.88 10.68 8.23
C TYR A 186 6.61 11.41 8.64
N ILE A 187 6.68 12.28 9.65
CA ILE A 187 5.53 13.05 10.13
C ILE A 187 5.04 13.98 9.02
N ARG A 188 5.95 14.71 8.37
CA ARG A 188 5.60 15.60 7.26
C ARG A 188 5.01 14.84 6.08
N ALA A 189 5.56 13.66 5.77
CA ALA A 189 5.05 12.81 4.70
C ALA A 189 3.64 12.29 5.02
N GLY A 190 3.38 11.86 6.25
CA GLY A 190 2.03 11.47 6.70
C GLY A 190 1.02 12.60 6.60
N PHE A 191 1.43 13.82 6.97
CA PHE A 191 0.60 15.01 6.81
C PHE A 191 0.23 15.27 5.34
N TYR A 192 1.20 15.19 4.41
CA TYR A 192 0.92 15.32 2.98
C TYR A 192 0.00 14.21 2.43
N VAL A 193 0.15 12.97 2.91
CA VAL A 193 -0.76 11.87 2.55
C VAL A 193 -2.18 12.17 3.03
N GLY A 194 -2.36 12.60 4.28
CA GLY A 194 -3.68 12.98 4.81
C GLY A 194 -4.31 14.13 4.03
N LEU A 195 -3.53 15.17 3.74
CA LEU A 195 -3.97 16.33 2.94
C LEU A 195 -4.35 15.94 1.50
N THR A 196 -3.62 14.98 0.92
CA THR A 196 -3.93 14.43 -0.42
C THR A 196 -5.21 13.59 -0.40
N THR A 197 -5.51 12.93 0.71
CA THR A 197 -6.69 12.07 0.84
C THR A 197 -7.98 12.87 1.00
N LEU A 198 -7.93 14.05 1.62
CA LEU A 198 -9.08 14.95 1.82
C LEU A 198 -9.89 15.28 0.53
N PRO A 199 -9.28 15.73 -0.58
CA PRO A 199 -10.05 16.02 -1.80
C PRO A 199 -10.71 14.77 -2.39
N PHE A 200 -10.12 13.58 -2.23
CA PHE A 200 -10.77 12.34 -2.65
C PHE A 200 -11.94 11.99 -1.73
N ALA A 201 -11.82 12.20 -0.42
CA ALA A 201 -12.94 12.05 0.51
C ALA A 201 -14.10 12.98 0.13
N LEU A 202 -13.83 14.25 -0.15
CA LEU A 202 -14.84 15.20 -0.66
C LEU A 202 -15.45 14.76 -1.99
N ALA A 203 -14.61 14.39 -2.96
CA ALA A 203 -15.07 13.90 -4.26
C ALA A 203 -16.01 12.69 -4.12
N SER A 204 -15.74 11.79 -3.18
CA SER A 204 -16.61 10.64 -2.92
C SER A 204 -17.97 11.02 -2.36
N CYS A 205 -18.08 12.12 -1.62
CA CYS A 205 -19.36 12.63 -1.15
C CYS A 205 -20.15 13.24 -2.31
N LEU A 206 -19.46 13.95 -3.22
CA LEU A 206 -20.09 14.57 -4.39
C LEU A 206 -20.56 13.54 -5.44
N ILE A 207 -19.89 12.39 -5.52
CA ILE A 207 -20.28 11.29 -6.40
C ILE A 207 -21.42 10.46 -5.81
N ALA A 208 -21.57 10.44 -4.49
CA ALA A 208 -22.64 9.69 -3.84
C ALA A 208 -23.98 10.44 -3.95
N ASP A 209 -25.04 9.76 -4.40
CA ASP A 209 -26.37 10.35 -4.57
C ASP A 209 -27.01 10.82 -3.25
N GLN A 210 -26.62 10.20 -2.12
CA GLN A 210 -27.07 10.56 -0.78
C GLN A 210 -25.92 10.45 0.21
N TYR A 211 -25.77 11.44 1.09
CA TYR A 211 -24.78 11.44 2.16
C TYR A 211 -25.32 12.14 3.42
N GLY A 212 -25.13 11.52 4.59
CA GLY A 212 -25.40 12.16 5.87
C GLY A 212 -24.29 13.11 6.29
N THR A 213 -24.57 14.09 7.16
CA THR A 213 -23.54 14.96 7.76
C THR A 213 -22.46 14.15 8.48
N LEU A 214 -22.85 13.05 9.13
CA LEU A 214 -21.95 12.16 9.84
C LEU A 214 -21.05 11.35 8.88
N ASP A 215 -21.56 10.92 7.71
CA ASP A 215 -20.73 10.30 6.66
C ASP A 215 -19.62 11.24 6.20
N VAL A 216 -19.96 12.50 5.93
CA VAL A 216 -18.99 13.50 5.48
C VAL A 216 -17.93 13.71 6.56
N ALA A 217 -18.35 13.86 7.82
CA ALA A 217 -17.42 14.03 8.94
C ALA A 217 -16.48 12.82 9.10
N LEU A 218 -16.99 11.59 8.97
CA LEU A 218 -16.19 10.37 9.06
C LEU A 218 -15.23 10.21 7.88
N ARG A 219 -15.65 10.53 6.65
CA ARG A 219 -14.77 10.47 5.47
C ARG A 219 -13.62 11.47 5.58
N LEU A 220 -13.91 12.70 6.03
CA LEU A 220 -12.90 13.75 6.19
C LEU A 220 -11.94 13.47 7.35
N SER A 221 -12.47 13.11 8.52
CA SER A 221 -11.63 12.72 9.66
C SER A 221 -10.83 11.47 9.32
N GLY A 222 -11.43 10.49 8.64
CA GLY A 222 -10.77 9.28 8.20
C GLY A 222 -9.62 9.54 7.24
N ALA A 223 -9.79 10.46 6.29
CA ALA A 223 -8.73 10.90 5.41
C ALA A 223 -7.50 11.42 6.17
N LEU A 224 -7.70 12.24 7.21
CA LEU A 224 -6.60 12.72 8.06
C LEU A 224 -5.98 11.60 8.91
N VAL A 225 -6.82 10.75 9.51
CA VAL A 225 -6.39 9.60 10.31
C VAL A 225 -5.54 8.64 9.49
N SER A 226 -5.87 8.41 8.21
CA SER A 226 -5.09 7.54 7.33
C SER A 226 -3.64 8.02 7.19
N GLY A 227 -3.40 9.33 7.07
CA GLY A 227 -2.07 9.91 6.97
C GLY A 227 -1.28 9.76 8.27
N VAL A 228 -1.94 9.96 9.41
CA VAL A 228 -1.36 9.73 10.74
C VAL A 228 -0.99 8.26 10.91
N LEU A 229 -1.92 7.34 10.62
CA LEU A 229 -1.67 5.90 10.67
C LEU A 229 -0.50 5.49 9.78
N CYS A 230 -0.43 6.01 8.55
CA CYS A 230 0.68 5.72 7.64
C CYS A 230 2.03 6.12 8.25
N CYS A 231 2.16 7.32 8.82
CA CYS A 231 3.45 7.75 9.36
C CYS A 231 3.84 7.01 10.64
N PHE A 232 2.88 6.75 11.55
CA PHE A 232 3.13 5.99 12.77
C PHE A 232 3.56 4.55 12.47
N ILE A 233 2.82 3.85 11.60
CA ILE A 233 3.12 2.47 11.24
C ILE A 233 4.46 2.41 10.49
N ALA A 234 4.70 3.29 9.52
CA ALA A 234 5.96 3.30 8.78
C ALA A 234 7.15 3.63 9.69
N ALA A 235 7.06 4.66 10.54
CA ALA A 235 8.14 5.02 11.45
C ALA A 235 8.46 3.91 12.46
N GLY A 236 7.45 3.17 12.93
CA GLY A 236 7.64 2.05 13.85
C GLY A 236 8.15 0.78 13.18
N LEU A 237 7.70 0.49 11.95
CA LEU A 237 8.02 -0.76 11.27
C LEU A 237 9.33 -0.69 10.48
N THR A 238 9.76 0.49 10.02
CA THR A 238 11.02 0.66 9.27
C THR A 238 12.24 0.13 10.05
N PRO A 239 12.47 0.46 11.35
CA PRO A 239 13.61 -0.08 12.09
C PRO A 239 13.59 -1.62 12.21
N ILE A 240 12.41 -2.22 12.31
CA ILE A 240 12.25 -3.69 12.35
C ILE A 240 12.65 -4.28 11.01
N VAL A 241 12.18 -3.69 9.91
CA VAL A 241 12.54 -4.10 8.54
C VAL A 241 14.04 -3.95 8.30
N GLU A 242 14.66 -2.88 8.78
CA GLU A 242 16.11 -2.68 8.71
C GLU A 242 16.89 -3.75 9.46
N PHE A 243 16.48 -4.06 10.69
CA PHE A 243 17.12 -5.06 11.53
C PHE A 243 17.00 -6.47 10.94
N VAL A 244 15.78 -6.90 10.60
CA VAL A 244 15.52 -8.24 10.08
C VAL A 244 16.04 -8.42 8.65
N GLY A 245 15.89 -7.42 7.79
CA GLY A 245 16.30 -7.48 6.39
C GLY A 245 17.76 -7.12 6.12
N GLY A 246 18.48 -6.66 7.15
CA GLY A 246 19.85 -6.15 7.03
C GLY A 246 19.93 -4.99 6.05
N TYR A 247 18.94 -4.10 6.09
CA TYR A 247 18.91 -2.89 5.26
C TYR A 247 19.49 -1.70 6.02
N VAL A 248 20.09 -0.78 5.28
CA VAL A 248 20.63 0.47 5.81
C VAL A 248 19.92 1.59 5.08
N THR A 249 19.15 2.39 5.81
CA THR A 249 18.45 3.56 5.27
C THR A 249 19.29 4.82 5.46
N ASP A 250 18.93 5.90 4.75
CA ASP A 250 19.59 7.21 4.88
C ASP A 250 19.60 7.73 6.32
N ILE A 251 18.53 7.48 7.09
CA ILE A 251 18.48 7.86 8.51
C ILE A 251 19.54 7.07 9.29
N ARG A 252 19.64 5.76 9.07
CA ARG A 252 20.62 4.93 9.77
C ARG A 252 22.06 5.27 9.37
N LEU A 253 22.31 5.67 8.12
CA LEU A 253 23.62 6.18 7.68
C LEU A 253 24.00 7.46 8.42
N ILE A 254 23.06 8.38 8.61
CA ILE A 254 23.28 9.61 9.38
C ILE A 254 23.50 9.28 10.86
N GLU A 255 22.71 8.37 11.44
CA GLU A 255 22.88 7.92 12.82
C GLU A 255 24.28 7.28 13.01
N MET A 256 24.75 6.44 12.09
CA MET A 256 26.10 5.86 12.10
C MET A 256 27.20 6.93 11.95
N ALA A 257 27.07 7.85 10.99
CA ALA A 257 28.05 8.91 10.77
C ALA A 257 28.16 9.87 11.96
N THR A 258 27.07 10.07 12.71
CA THR A 258 27.07 10.90 13.92
C THR A 258 27.69 10.17 15.11
N LEU A 259 27.59 8.83 15.17
CA LEU A 259 28.20 8.02 16.23
C LEU A 259 29.73 7.95 16.11
N ASP A 260 30.29 8.08 14.92
CA ASP A 260 31.75 8.12 14.69
C ASP A 260 32.40 9.45 15.13
N HIS A 261 31.60 10.49 15.41
CA HIS A 261 32.05 11.72 16.06
C HIS A 261 31.33 11.90 17.41
N PRO A 262 31.77 11.21 18.47
CA PRO A 262 31.23 11.44 19.80
C PRO A 262 31.66 12.84 20.25
N LEU A 263 30.74 13.80 20.13
CA LEU A 263 30.81 15.17 20.68
C LEU A 263 31.93 16.06 20.13
N LEU A 264 31.56 16.98 19.23
CA LEU A 264 31.95 18.38 19.40
C LEU A 264 30.79 19.10 20.08
#